data_AF-A0A7R9ILY5-F1
#
_entry.id   AF-A0A7R9ILY5-F1
#
_cell.length_a   1.000
_cell.length_b   1.000
_cell.length_c   1.000
_cell.angle_alpha   90.00
_cell.angle_beta   90.00
_cell.angle_gamma   90.00
#
_symmetry.space_group_name_H-M   'P 1'
#
loop_
_entity.id
_entity.type
_entity.pdbx_description
1 polymer ?
#
loop_
_entity_poly.entity_id
_entity_poly.type
_entity_poly.pdbx_seq_one_letter_code
_entity_poly.pdbx_strand_id
1 'polypeptide(L)'
;MFLIEKLPKESEKISIEPSGKHGSLEKQIGEVIGKQLSSPWLPSYCKQRGVRWYDDGSWSREGYGTPQPFLSTTLSLPKSSQESDADISHAWRNYYVHHLPFIMEQVPSYDQLLPSIITLNAKGVLASKQPVPSVGGGDGKKLSQRVAENIVRDVERCSLSLELPVKFDSHDEENTKLKKLKEDITSRFALSEKLQFTKVETAKKPIPAPRRNLAERGAEKKRGEEEELEKAKEETEKLRERLDVLQLDVKKLTSKKSQVSEDSSAEERIFREKQERSSIKKRTYDLLPESDTNLNKLQTLVENSAQKLVSLASQWEKHRVPLLEQFRNAKERNSNKASESQKKVDAVRGLREKVRELGEEARSKEQLHSQLLAEYEKVTKDINRSAYTRRIMEIIGNIRKQKDEINKVINDTKALKKEINMLAGRLDRSFTVADELIFRDAKRDETSRRAYKLLATLHSDCSEVVQMIEETGATVREIRDLEEQIESESAKNVGANLERISADLRQMKQESAALTAQLNKKS
;
A
#
# COMPACT_ATOMS: atom_id res chain seq x y z
N MET A 1 45.22 -35.16 -25.46
CA MET A 1 45.13 -34.25 -26.62
C MET A 1 43.68 -34.18 -27.11
N PHE A 2 42.73 -33.81 -26.24
CA PHE A 2 41.29 -33.73 -26.57
C PHE A 2 40.58 -32.60 -25.79
N LEU A 3 41.35 -31.66 -25.24
CA LEU A 3 40.85 -30.58 -24.37
C LEU A 3 41.41 -29.19 -24.75
N ILE A 4 42.15 -29.09 -25.86
CA ILE A 4 42.69 -27.82 -26.37
C ILE A 4 41.81 -27.25 -27.50
N GLU A 5 40.95 -28.06 -28.13
CA GLU A 5 40.09 -27.61 -29.24
C GLU A 5 38.76 -26.94 -28.82
N LYS A 6 38.47 -26.86 -27.50
CA LYS A 6 37.21 -26.28 -27.00
C LYS A 6 37.42 -25.13 -26.01
N LEU A 7 38.46 -24.33 -26.20
CA LEU A 7 38.54 -23.00 -25.59
C LEU A 7 38.06 -21.98 -26.64
N PRO A 8 37.07 -21.12 -26.33
CA PRO A 8 36.70 -20.04 -27.23
C PRO A 8 37.94 -19.15 -27.41
N LYS A 9 38.46 -19.08 -28.63
CA LYS A 9 39.51 -18.13 -28.99
C LYS A 9 38.90 -16.73 -28.86
N GLU A 10 39.26 -16.02 -27.80
CA GLU A 10 39.03 -14.58 -27.66
C GLU A 10 39.86 -13.84 -28.72
N SER A 11 39.44 -13.87 -29.98
CA SER A 11 39.92 -13.01 -31.07
C SER A 11 39.21 -13.21 -32.40
N GLU A 12 38.18 -14.05 -32.49
CA GLU A 12 37.22 -13.95 -33.59
C GLU A 12 36.05 -13.10 -33.11
N LYS A 13 35.92 -11.88 -33.65
CA LYS A 13 34.60 -11.26 -33.80
C LYS A 13 33.79 -12.25 -34.63
N ILE A 14 33.17 -13.23 -33.99
CA ILE A 14 32.12 -14.02 -34.60
C ILE A 14 31.00 -13.00 -34.80
N SER A 15 30.96 -12.45 -36.01
CA SER A 15 29.74 -11.96 -36.63
C SER A 15 28.78 -13.14 -36.66
N ILE A 16 28.21 -13.49 -35.51
CA ILE A 16 26.98 -14.27 -35.45
C ILE A 16 25.96 -13.27 -35.97
N GLU A 17 25.76 -13.25 -37.30
CA GLU A 17 24.54 -12.69 -37.82
C GLU A 17 23.42 -13.41 -37.08
N PRO A 18 22.59 -12.69 -36.31
CA PRO A 18 21.51 -13.32 -35.61
C PRO A 18 20.53 -13.84 -36.67
N SER A 19 20.60 -15.13 -36.96
CA SER A 19 19.67 -15.79 -37.87
C SER A 19 18.31 -15.86 -37.19
N GLY A 20 17.48 -14.85 -37.45
CA GLY A 20 16.11 -14.74 -36.96
C GLY A 20 15.68 -13.29 -36.72
N LYS A 21 14.39 -13.00 -36.95
CA LYS A 21 13.81 -11.65 -36.74
C LYS A 21 14.09 -11.09 -35.34
N HIS A 22 14.14 -11.96 -34.34
CA HIS A 22 14.39 -11.59 -32.94
C HIS A 22 15.82 -11.07 -32.72
N GLY A 23 16.85 -11.80 -33.12
CA GLY A 23 18.22 -11.33 -32.89
C GLY A 23 18.60 -10.16 -33.82
N SER A 24 17.99 -10.04 -35.01
CA SER A 24 18.11 -8.81 -35.81
C SER A 24 17.55 -7.59 -35.06
N LEU A 25 16.46 -7.76 -34.32
CA LEU A 25 15.88 -6.71 -33.49
C LEU A 25 16.79 -6.39 -32.31
N GLU A 26 17.35 -7.39 -31.62
CA GLU A 26 18.30 -7.17 -30.52
C GLU A 26 19.55 -6.40 -30.97
N LYS A 27 20.10 -6.74 -32.14
CA LYS A 27 21.23 -6.02 -32.73
C LYS A 27 20.86 -4.57 -33.04
N GLN A 28 19.69 -4.33 -33.64
CA GLN A 28 19.20 -2.98 -33.93
C GLN A 28 18.95 -2.17 -32.65
N ILE A 29 18.37 -2.78 -31.61
CA ILE A 29 18.16 -2.14 -30.31
C ILE A 29 19.52 -1.78 -29.69
N GLY A 30 20.48 -2.72 -29.70
CA GLY A 30 21.84 -2.50 -29.19
C GLY A 30 22.57 -1.37 -29.92
N GLU A 31 22.45 -1.29 -31.24
CA GLU A 31 23.00 -0.21 -32.05
C GLU A 31 22.36 1.15 -31.72
N VAL A 32 21.03 1.21 -31.57
CA VAL A 32 20.31 2.45 -31.21
C VAL A 32 20.67 2.91 -29.79
N ILE A 33 20.72 1.99 -28.82
CA ILE A 33 21.10 2.32 -27.43
C ILE A 33 22.57 2.75 -27.38
N GLY A 34 23.46 2.06 -28.09
CA GLY A 34 24.87 2.45 -28.20
C GLY A 34 25.03 3.87 -28.74
N LYS A 35 24.30 4.22 -29.82
CA LYS A 35 24.26 5.58 -30.39
C LYS A 35 23.72 6.63 -29.42
N GLN A 36 22.69 6.30 -28.64
CA GLN A 36 22.13 7.22 -27.63
C GLN A 36 23.12 7.46 -26.48
N LEU A 37 23.80 6.43 -26.00
CA LEU A 37 24.76 6.52 -24.91
C LEU A 37 26.06 7.24 -25.31
N SER A 38 26.48 7.11 -26.57
CA SER A 38 27.66 7.82 -27.08
C SER A 38 27.40 9.30 -27.39
N SER A 39 26.13 9.72 -27.35
CA SER A 39 25.74 11.08 -27.71
C SER A 39 25.80 12.03 -26.51
N PRO A 40 26.21 13.30 -26.72
CA PRO A 40 26.19 14.30 -25.66
C PRO A 40 24.77 14.57 -25.19
N TRP A 41 24.60 14.74 -23.88
CA TRP A 41 23.31 15.05 -23.28
C TRP A 41 22.82 16.44 -23.73
N LEU A 42 21.58 16.51 -24.21
CA LEU A 42 20.91 17.75 -24.58
C LEU A 42 19.68 18.00 -23.68
N PRO A 43 19.48 19.23 -23.18
CA PRO A 43 18.28 19.61 -22.45
C PRO A 43 16.99 19.42 -23.27
N SER A 44 15.86 19.15 -22.61
CA SER A 44 14.57 18.86 -23.26
C SER A 44 14.04 20.01 -24.13
N TYR A 45 14.38 21.27 -23.83
CA TYR A 45 13.97 22.43 -24.64
C TYR A 45 14.71 22.51 -25.99
N CYS A 46 15.88 21.87 -26.13
CA CYS A 46 16.59 21.75 -27.40
C CYS A 46 16.01 20.63 -28.29
N LYS A 47 15.09 19.81 -27.76
CA LYS A 47 14.52 18.64 -28.45
C LYS A 47 13.09 18.93 -28.84
N GLN A 48 12.87 19.28 -30.11
CA GLN A 48 11.51 19.47 -30.60
C GLN A 48 10.77 18.13 -30.59
N ARG A 49 9.70 18.05 -29.80
CA ARG A 49 8.93 16.82 -29.57
C ARG A 49 9.73 15.63 -29.02
N GLY A 50 10.80 15.91 -28.26
CA GLY A 50 11.65 14.87 -27.71
C GLY A 50 12.35 14.04 -28.80
N VAL A 51 12.51 14.59 -30.00
CA VAL A 51 13.24 13.95 -31.11
C VAL A 51 14.63 14.56 -31.20
N ARG A 52 15.64 13.69 -31.30
CA ARG A 52 17.02 14.06 -31.60
C ARG A 52 17.36 13.56 -33.00
N TRP A 53 17.91 14.46 -33.80
CA TRP A 53 18.47 14.14 -35.11
C TRP A 53 19.97 13.91 -34.98
N TYR A 54 20.49 12.96 -35.73
CA TYR A 54 21.91 12.64 -35.83
C TYR A 54 22.45 13.09 -37.20
N ASP A 55 23.77 13.27 -37.30
CA ASP A 55 24.44 13.73 -38.52
C ASP A 55 24.31 12.74 -39.69
N ASP A 56 24.01 11.47 -39.40
CA ASP A 56 23.73 10.42 -40.39
C ASP A 56 22.30 10.48 -40.96
N GLY A 57 21.49 11.49 -40.57
CA GLY A 57 20.09 11.65 -40.97
C GLY A 57 19.11 10.72 -40.24
N SER A 58 19.59 9.89 -39.31
CA SER A 58 18.73 9.10 -38.43
C SER A 58 18.17 9.97 -37.29
N TRP A 59 17.10 9.49 -36.65
CA TRP A 59 16.52 10.15 -35.49
C TRP A 59 16.24 9.15 -34.37
N SER A 60 16.28 9.62 -33.13
CA SER A 60 15.84 8.88 -31.96
C SER A 60 14.88 9.72 -31.14
N ARG A 61 13.99 9.04 -30.40
CA ARG A 61 13.14 9.70 -29.41
C ARG A 61 13.87 9.69 -28.07
N GLU A 62 14.25 10.86 -27.61
CA GLU A 62 14.88 11.10 -26.32
C GLU A 62 13.98 12.01 -25.48
N GLY A 63 13.22 11.39 -24.58
CA GLY A 63 12.31 12.08 -23.66
C GLY A 63 10.89 12.29 -24.22
N TYR A 64 10.18 13.24 -23.62
CA TYR A 64 8.75 13.43 -23.87
C TYR A 64 8.47 14.49 -24.95
N GLY A 65 7.36 14.31 -25.66
CA GLY A 65 6.97 15.13 -26.82
C GLY A 65 6.64 16.59 -26.54
N THR A 66 6.51 16.97 -25.27
CA THR A 66 6.17 18.32 -24.85
C THR A 66 6.74 18.54 -23.45
N PRO A 67 7.91 19.17 -23.29
CA PRO A 67 8.35 19.60 -21.98
C PRO A 67 7.43 20.74 -21.52
N GLN A 68 6.49 20.44 -20.63
CA GLN A 68 5.73 21.48 -19.95
C GLN A 68 6.44 21.85 -18.64
N PRO A 69 6.58 23.15 -18.34
CA PRO A 69 7.12 23.58 -17.05
C PRO A 69 6.22 23.07 -15.93
N PHE A 70 6.81 22.61 -14.83
CA PHE A 70 6.06 22.21 -13.65
C PHE A 70 5.50 23.46 -12.96
N LEU A 71 4.24 23.78 -13.27
CA LEU A 71 3.53 24.94 -12.72
C LEU A 71 2.41 24.45 -11.81
N SER A 72 2.53 24.71 -10.52
CA SER A 72 1.52 24.35 -9.52
C SER A 72 0.84 25.58 -8.94
N THR A 73 -0.48 25.50 -8.77
CA THR A 73 -1.32 26.46 -8.07
C THR A 73 -1.71 25.90 -6.70
N THR A 74 -1.89 26.78 -5.71
CA THR A 74 -2.35 26.35 -4.38
C THR A 74 -3.82 25.95 -4.43
N LEU A 75 -4.12 24.69 -4.12
CA LEU A 75 -5.49 24.16 -4.06
C LEU A 75 -6.07 24.34 -2.65
N SER A 76 -7.32 24.79 -2.58
CA SER A 76 -8.07 24.93 -1.34
C SER A 76 -8.94 23.70 -1.12
N LEU A 77 -8.63 22.93 -0.08
CA LEU A 77 -9.44 21.81 0.38
C LEU A 77 -10.13 22.15 1.71
N PRO A 78 -11.28 21.54 2.00
CA PRO A 78 -11.82 21.51 3.35
C PRO A 78 -10.75 20.99 4.31
N LYS A 79 -10.48 21.73 5.39
CA LYS A 79 -9.50 21.32 6.40
C LYS A 79 -10.04 20.09 7.12
N SER A 80 -9.63 18.89 6.72
CA SER A 80 -9.76 17.69 7.56
C SER A 80 -8.55 17.63 8.50
N SER A 81 -8.47 18.58 9.43
CA SER A 81 -7.60 18.39 10.60
C SER A 81 -8.11 17.14 11.33
N GLN A 82 -7.23 16.35 11.93
CA GLN A 82 -7.58 15.16 12.72
C GLN A 82 -8.38 15.47 14.01
N GLU A 83 -9.08 16.59 14.05
CA GLU A 83 -10.04 16.96 15.07
C GLU A 83 -11.43 16.59 14.54
N SER A 84 -12.15 15.81 15.35
CA SER A 84 -13.50 15.31 15.08
C SER A 84 -14.37 16.28 14.28
N ASP A 85 -15.13 15.75 13.30
CA ASP A 85 -16.11 16.45 12.45
C ASP A 85 -17.09 17.40 13.19
N ALA A 86 -17.13 17.34 14.53
CA ALA A 86 -17.99 18.13 15.42
C ALA A 86 -17.67 19.64 15.46
N ASP A 87 -16.44 20.09 15.17
CA ASP A 87 -16.05 21.51 15.36
C ASP A 87 -16.04 22.38 14.09
N ILE A 88 -16.47 21.84 12.95
CA ILE A 88 -16.62 22.66 11.73
C ILE A 88 -17.93 23.45 11.83
N SER A 89 -17.82 24.74 12.16
CA SER A 89 -18.95 25.70 12.21
C SER A 89 -19.86 25.56 10.98
N HIS A 90 -21.17 25.63 11.20
CA HIS A 90 -22.19 25.52 10.14
C HIS A 90 -21.94 26.51 8.98
N ALA A 91 -21.33 27.67 9.27
CA ALA A 91 -20.93 28.65 8.27
C ALA A 91 -19.84 28.12 7.31
N TRP A 92 -18.86 27.38 7.82
CA TRP A 92 -17.79 26.79 7.00
C TRP A 92 -18.31 25.63 6.16
N ARG A 93 -19.24 24.81 6.68
CA ARG A 93 -19.91 23.76 5.90
C ARG A 93 -20.72 24.36 4.74
N ASN A 94 -21.45 25.44 5.01
CA ASN A 94 -22.21 26.15 3.97
C ASN A 94 -21.27 26.75 2.90
N TYR A 95 -20.15 27.34 3.31
CA TYR A 95 -19.12 27.81 2.38
C TYR A 95 -18.54 26.69 1.49
N TYR A 96 -18.20 25.53 2.06
CA TYR A 96 -17.66 24.42 1.27
C TYR A 96 -18.66 23.83 0.28
N VAL A 97 -19.95 23.82 0.61
CA VAL A 97 -20.99 23.27 -0.28
C VAL A 97 -21.38 24.25 -1.38
N HIS A 98 -21.44 25.55 -1.09
CA HIS A 98 -22.02 26.53 -2.02
C HIS A 98 -21.01 27.46 -2.69
N HIS A 99 -19.81 27.63 -2.12
CA HIS A 99 -18.87 28.67 -2.55
C HIS A 99 -17.46 28.16 -2.88
N LEU A 100 -17.07 26.95 -2.47
CA LEU A 100 -15.79 26.37 -2.84
C LEU A 100 -15.88 25.73 -4.24
N PRO A 101 -15.19 26.28 -5.26
CA PRO A 101 -15.17 25.67 -6.59
C PRO A 101 -14.49 24.30 -6.57
N PHE A 102 -14.89 23.42 -7.51
CA PHE A 102 -14.27 22.10 -7.63
C PHE A 102 -12.78 22.22 -7.93
N ILE A 103 -11.99 21.22 -7.53
CA ILE A 103 -10.53 21.22 -7.72
C ILE A 103 -10.15 21.47 -9.18
N MET A 104 -10.95 20.99 -10.14
CA MET A 104 -10.71 21.21 -11.57
C MET A 104 -10.95 22.65 -12.03
N GLU A 105 -11.75 23.42 -11.29
CA GLU A 105 -12.09 24.83 -11.56
C GLU A 105 -11.18 25.80 -10.77
N GLN A 106 -10.44 25.29 -9.78
CA GLN A 106 -9.47 26.08 -9.00
C GLN A 106 -8.17 26.37 -9.76
N VAL A 107 -7.97 25.74 -10.92
CA VAL A 107 -6.72 25.81 -11.69
C VAL A 107 -6.96 26.53 -13.02
N PRO A 108 -6.10 27.48 -13.44
CA PRO A 108 -6.27 28.23 -14.69
C PRO A 108 -6.22 27.39 -15.97
N SER A 109 -5.50 26.26 -15.95
CA SER A 109 -5.38 25.32 -17.08
C SER A 109 -5.33 23.88 -16.59
N TYR A 110 -5.92 22.96 -17.36
CA TYR A 110 -5.94 21.53 -17.03
C TYR A 110 -4.54 20.94 -16.84
N ASP A 111 -3.55 21.45 -17.57
CA ASP A 111 -2.15 21.01 -17.50
C ASP A 111 -1.50 21.28 -16.13
N GLN A 112 -2.02 22.24 -15.37
CA GLN A 112 -1.53 22.60 -14.04
C GLN A 112 -2.23 21.82 -12.92
N LEU A 113 -3.30 21.07 -13.22
CA LEU A 113 -4.06 20.32 -12.22
C LEU A 113 -3.21 19.26 -11.53
N LEU A 114 -2.52 18.43 -12.33
CA LEU A 114 -1.69 17.35 -11.82
C LEU A 114 -0.49 17.88 -11.00
N PRO A 115 0.30 18.86 -11.49
CA PRO A 115 1.31 19.53 -10.66
C PRO A 115 0.76 20.08 -9.33
N SER A 116 -0.41 20.73 -9.35
CA SER A 116 -1.04 21.31 -8.17
C SER A 116 -1.43 20.27 -7.13
N ILE A 117 -2.00 19.14 -7.57
CA ILE A 117 -2.34 18.00 -6.68
C ILE A 117 -1.08 17.36 -6.10
N ILE A 118 -0.02 17.19 -6.92
CA ILE A 118 1.26 16.64 -6.46
C ILE A 118 1.86 17.54 -5.38
N THR A 119 1.89 18.86 -5.61
CA THR A 119 2.38 19.84 -4.63
C THR A 119 1.57 19.80 -3.33
N LEU A 120 0.24 19.70 -3.42
CA LEU A 120 -0.64 19.58 -2.25
C LEU A 120 -0.35 18.31 -1.42
N ASN A 121 -0.22 17.17 -2.09
CA ASN A 121 0.09 15.89 -1.44
C ASN A 121 1.49 15.90 -0.82
N ALA A 122 2.48 16.48 -1.50
CA ALA A 122 3.83 16.63 -0.97
C ALA A 122 3.85 17.50 0.30
N LYS A 123 3.10 18.62 0.31
CA LYS A 123 2.91 19.45 1.51
C LYS A 123 2.25 18.66 2.65
N GLY A 124 1.25 17.83 2.35
CA GLY A 124 0.58 16.97 3.34
C GLY A 124 1.48 15.91 3.97
N VAL A 125 2.34 15.27 3.16
CA VAL A 125 3.31 14.26 3.64
C VAL A 125 4.40 14.89 4.52
N LEU A 126 4.86 16.11 4.18
CA LEU A 126 5.84 16.84 4.98
C LEU A 126 5.23 17.38 6.29
N ALA A 127 3.93 17.70 6.29
CA ALA A 127 3.21 18.13 7.50
C ALA A 127 2.90 16.95 8.45
N SER A 128 2.76 15.73 7.94
CA SER A 128 2.60 14.53 8.78
C SER A 128 3.93 14.15 9.43
N LYS A 129 4.26 14.79 10.55
CA LYS A 129 5.29 14.31 11.49
C LYS A 129 4.84 12.98 12.11
N GLN A 130 5.01 11.86 11.39
CA GLN A 130 5.14 10.57 12.07
C GLN A 130 6.64 10.31 12.33
N PRO A 131 7.07 10.21 13.59
CA PRO A 131 8.43 9.81 13.90
C PRO A 131 8.58 8.32 13.55
N VAL A 132 9.32 8.04 12.49
CA VAL A 132 9.76 6.68 12.16
C VAL A 132 10.67 6.18 13.30
N PRO A 133 10.43 5.02 13.92
CA PRO A 133 11.39 4.48 14.87
C PRO A 133 12.53 3.86 14.06
N SER A 134 13.67 4.56 13.98
CA SER A 134 14.90 3.94 13.51
C SER A 134 16.02 4.09 14.54
N VAL A 135 16.58 2.92 14.80
CA VAL A 135 17.78 2.58 15.55
C VAL A 135 18.98 3.44 15.11
N GLY A 136 19.72 3.98 16.08
CA GLY A 136 21.12 4.38 15.93
C GLY A 136 21.42 5.87 15.62
N GLY A 137 22.16 6.53 16.52
CA GLY A 137 23.05 7.66 16.22
C GLY A 137 22.43 9.05 16.07
N GLY A 138 22.83 10.00 16.94
CA GLY A 138 22.29 11.36 17.06
C GLY A 138 22.45 12.32 15.86
N ASP A 139 23.14 11.92 14.78
CA ASP A 139 23.41 12.80 13.64
C ASP A 139 22.41 12.66 12.47
N GLY A 140 21.68 11.55 12.38
CA GLY A 140 20.68 11.32 11.33
C GLY A 140 19.46 12.27 11.41
N LYS A 141 19.11 12.74 12.61
CA LYS A 141 17.98 13.66 12.83
C LYS A 141 18.22 15.03 12.19
N LYS A 142 19.44 15.56 12.28
CA LYS A 142 19.78 16.89 11.72
C LYS A 142 19.83 16.88 10.19
N LEU A 143 20.30 15.78 9.60
CA LEU A 143 20.34 15.63 8.13
C LEU A 143 18.93 15.45 7.57
N SER A 144 18.11 14.58 8.16
CA SER A 144 16.72 14.38 7.74
C SER A 144 15.89 15.67 7.86
N GLN A 145 16.12 16.45 8.93
CA GLN A 145 15.44 17.72 9.12
C GLN A 145 15.89 18.78 8.10
N ARG A 146 17.18 18.90 7.81
CA ARG A 146 17.69 19.81 6.77
C ARG A 146 17.23 19.43 5.36
N VAL A 147 17.14 18.14 5.06
CA VAL A 147 16.62 17.66 3.76
C VAL A 147 15.13 17.96 3.65
N ALA A 148 14.34 17.75 4.71
CA ALA A 148 12.94 18.15 4.74
C ALA A 148 12.77 19.67 4.57
N GLU A 149 13.56 20.48 5.27
CA GLU A 149 13.55 21.95 5.15
C GLU A 149 14.00 22.43 3.75
N ASN A 150 14.96 21.77 3.12
CA ASN A 150 15.39 22.06 1.75
C ASN A 150 14.29 21.73 0.74
N ILE A 151 13.63 20.57 0.88
CA ILE A 151 12.53 20.16 0.01
C ILE A 151 11.33 21.10 0.15
N VAL A 152 10.96 21.49 1.38
CA VAL A 152 9.92 22.49 1.63
C VAL A 152 10.27 23.81 0.92
N ARG A 153 11.50 24.30 1.09
CA ARG A 153 11.97 25.53 0.41
C ARG A 153 11.96 25.43 -1.10
N ASP A 154 12.33 24.29 -1.68
CA ASP A 154 12.33 24.10 -3.13
C ASP A 154 10.89 24.01 -3.69
N VAL A 155 9.98 23.37 -2.94
CA VAL A 155 8.54 23.34 -3.27
C VAL A 155 7.91 24.74 -3.18
N GLU A 156 8.30 25.54 -2.19
CA GLU A 156 7.88 26.94 -2.07
C GLU A 156 8.47 27.82 -3.17
N ARG A 157 9.73 27.59 -3.57
CA ARG A 157 10.36 28.31 -4.67
C ARG A 157 9.68 28.03 -6.02
N CYS A 158 9.20 26.81 -6.24
CA CYS A 158 8.37 26.47 -7.40
C CYS A 158 6.99 27.14 -7.37
N SER A 159 6.44 27.42 -6.18
CA SER A 159 5.20 28.19 -6.01
C SER A 159 5.37 29.69 -6.26
N LEU A 160 6.57 30.24 -6.03
CA LEU A 160 6.85 31.67 -6.04
C LEU A 160 7.18 32.27 -7.42
N SER A 161 7.17 31.49 -8.49
CA SER A 161 7.53 31.99 -9.83
C SER A 161 6.43 32.86 -10.50
N LEU A 162 5.37 33.24 -9.77
CA LEU A 162 4.22 33.97 -10.33
C LEU A 162 3.68 35.17 -9.50
N GLU A 163 4.35 35.62 -8.44
CA GLU A 163 3.83 36.77 -7.68
C GLU A 163 4.75 38.00 -7.78
N LEU A 164 4.30 38.97 -8.58
CA LEU A 164 4.62 40.39 -8.37
C LEU A 164 4.07 40.83 -7.00
N PRO A 165 4.74 41.74 -6.28
CA PRO A 165 4.46 42.01 -4.89
C PRO A 165 3.17 42.82 -4.74
N VAL A 166 2.09 42.17 -4.30
CA VAL A 166 0.95 42.86 -3.69
C VAL A 166 1.02 42.58 -2.19
N LYS A 167 1.39 43.60 -1.41
CA LYS A 167 1.25 43.59 0.04
C LYS A 167 -0.23 43.46 0.38
N PHE A 168 -0.60 42.36 1.03
CA PHE A 168 -1.86 42.26 1.76
C PHE A 168 -1.52 41.79 3.18
N ASP A 169 -1.50 42.75 4.12
CA ASP A 169 -1.41 42.48 5.55
C ASP A 169 -2.70 41.76 5.98
N SER A 170 -2.60 40.49 6.36
CA SER A 170 -3.69 39.78 7.01
C SER A 170 -3.47 39.77 8.52
N HIS A 171 -4.14 40.74 9.16
CA HIS A 171 -4.71 40.74 10.51
C HIS A 171 -4.58 39.45 11.34
N ASP A 172 -3.58 39.43 12.23
CA ASP A 172 -3.52 38.49 13.39
C ASP A 172 -3.69 39.22 14.75
N GLU A 173 -4.01 40.52 14.76
CA GLU A 173 -4.13 41.30 16.01
C GLU A 173 -5.57 41.48 16.56
N GLU A 174 -6.62 41.08 15.84
CA GLU A 174 -8.01 41.34 16.29
C GLU A 174 -8.65 40.24 17.17
N ASN A 175 -8.05 39.05 17.25
CA ASN A 175 -8.64 37.94 18.01
C ASN A 175 -8.47 38.03 19.54
N THR A 176 -7.74 39.02 20.05
CA THR A 176 -7.54 39.22 21.50
C THR A 176 -8.50 40.25 22.11
N LYS A 177 -9.19 41.07 21.29
CA LYS A 177 -10.21 42.03 21.77
C LYS A 177 -11.63 41.46 21.80
N LEU A 178 -11.93 40.39 21.05
CA LEU A 178 -13.28 39.79 20.98
C LEU A 178 -13.64 38.87 22.16
N LYS A 179 -12.68 38.49 23.01
CA LYS A 179 -12.93 37.67 24.21
C LYS A 179 -13.29 38.46 25.47
N LYS A 180 -13.18 39.79 25.46
CA LYS A 180 -13.50 40.68 26.60
C LYS A 180 -14.85 41.42 26.50
N LEU A 181 -15.62 41.19 25.44
CA LEU A 181 -16.88 41.89 25.15
C LEU A 181 -18.13 40.97 25.18
N LYS A 182 -17.99 39.75 25.69
CA LYS A 182 -19.09 38.75 25.73
C LYS A 182 -19.81 38.63 27.09
N GLU A 183 -19.47 39.44 28.09
CA GLU A 183 -20.16 39.40 29.39
C GLU A 183 -21.14 40.54 29.66
N ASP A 184 -21.21 41.57 28.80
CA ASP A 184 -22.21 42.63 28.92
C ASP A 184 -22.86 42.91 27.58
N ILE A 185 -24.02 42.29 27.34
CA ILE A 185 -25.20 42.85 26.64
C ILE A 185 -26.37 41.94 27.00
N THR A 186 -27.07 42.32 28.06
CA THR A 186 -28.48 41.97 28.25
C THR A 186 -29.31 42.91 27.39
N SER A 187 -30.47 42.40 26.91
CA SER A 187 -31.67 43.16 26.52
C SER A 187 -32.13 43.03 25.06
N ARG A 188 -33.28 42.36 24.94
CA ARG A 188 -34.47 42.72 24.13
C ARG A 188 -34.30 42.79 22.62
N PHE A 189 -34.62 41.70 21.91
CA PHE A 189 -35.43 41.69 20.67
C PHE A 189 -35.55 40.24 20.16
N ALA A 190 -36.49 39.46 20.72
CA ALA A 190 -36.88 38.17 20.16
C ALA A 190 -38.27 37.75 20.67
N LEU A 191 -39.31 38.48 20.23
CA LEU A 191 -40.68 37.95 20.25
C LEU A 191 -41.56 38.74 19.27
N SER A 192 -41.65 38.29 18.02
CA SER A 192 -42.72 38.74 17.12
C SER A 192 -42.96 37.73 16.00
N GLU A 193 -43.73 36.70 16.31
CA GLU A 193 -44.45 35.90 15.31
C GLU A 193 -45.81 35.50 15.89
N LYS A 194 -46.84 36.31 15.60
CA LYS A 194 -48.24 35.94 15.33
C LYS A 194 -49.11 37.19 15.26
N LEU A 195 -49.41 37.58 14.02
CA LEU A 195 -50.49 38.49 13.66
C LEU A 195 -51.82 37.71 13.70
N GLN A 196 -52.85 38.31 14.31
CA GLN A 196 -54.15 38.63 13.70
C GLN A 196 -55.14 39.04 14.79
N PHE A 197 -55.48 40.33 14.84
CA PHE A 197 -56.85 40.87 14.88
C PHE A 197 -56.75 42.40 14.96
N THR A 198 -56.99 43.04 13.83
CA THR A 198 -57.10 44.50 13.70
C THR A 198 -58.45 44.96 14.26
N LYS A 199 -58.42 45.76 15.32
CA LYS A 199 -59.53 46.67 15.66
C LYS A 199 -58.95 48.08 15.71
N VAL A 200 -59.37 48.90 14.76
CA VAL A 200 -59.03 50.31 14.62
C VAL A 200 -59.61 51.09 15.80
N GLU A 201 -58.78 51.91 16.41
CA GLU A 201 -59.11 52.86 17.46
C GLU A 201 -60.00 53.99 16.94
N THR A 202 -60.99 54.39 17.73
CA THR A 202 -61.51 55.76 17.73
C THR A 202 -61.54 56.25 19.17
N ALA A 203 -60.61 57.13 19.52
CA ALA A 203 -60.58 57.89 20.75
C ALA A 203 -60.73 59.39 20.44
N LYS A 204 -61.60 60.08 21.20
CA LYS A 204 -61.59 61.51 21.59
C LYS A 204 -62.95 61.79 22.26
N LYS A 205 -63.07 62.08 23.55
CA LYS A 205 -62.60 63.20 24.43
C LYS A 205 -63.88 63.83 25.08
N PRO A 206 -63.77 64.62 26.17
CA PRO A 206 -64.75 64.62 27.27
C PRO A 206 -65.46 65.99 27.56
N ILE A 207 -66.36 65.98 28.57
CA ILE A 207 -66.91 67.09 29.41
C ILE A 207 -68.06 67.90 28.74
N PRO A 208 -69.14 68.45 29.41
CA PRO A 208 -69.30 68.91 30.82
C PRO A 208 -70.60 68.58 31.58
N ALA A 209 -70.55 68.82 32.90
CA ALA A 209 -71.69 69.04 33.80
C ALA A 209 -72.32 70.45 33.64
N PRO A 210 -73.54 70.68 34.16
CA PRO A 210 -73.75 71.89 34.98
C PRO A 210 -74.62 71.69 36.24
N ARG A 211 -74.04 72.10 37.39
CA ARG A 211 -74.53 73.04 38.44
C ARG A 211 -75.98 73.02 38.94
N ARG A 212 -76.14 72.82 40.27
CA ARG A 212 -76.62 73.79 41.31
C ARG A 212 -76.53 73.11 42.70
N ASN A 213 -75.71 73.59 43.66
CA ASN A 213 -76.02 74.56 44.74
C ASN A 213 -77.12 74.02 45.70
N LEU A 214 -77.04 73.96 47.04
CA LEU A 214 -76.27 74.61 48.12
C LEU A 214 -76.33 73.68 49.37
N ALA A 215 -75.26 73.57 50.19
CA ALA A 215 -75.08 74.19 51.51
C ALA A 215 -76.14 73.75 52.55
N GLU A 216 -75.84 73.32 53.78
CA GLU A 216 -74.91 73.90 54.74
C GLU A 216 -74.79 72.95 55.96
N ARG A 217 -73.59 72.94 56.56
CA ARG A 217 -73.30 72.91 58.01
C ARG A 217 -74.13 72.03 58.96
N GLY A 218 -73.40 71.27 59.79
CA GLY A 218 -73.78 71.04 61.19
C GLY A 218 -73.69 69.60 61.63
N ALA A 219 -72.94 69.37 62.70
CA ALA A 219 -72.58 68.08 63.26
C ALA A 219 -73.75 67.32 63.92
N GLU A 220 -73.53 66.01 64.07
CA GLU A 220 -74.12 65.07 65.03
C GLU A 220 -75.57 64.57 64.83
N LYS A 221 -75.70 63.35 64.30
CA LYS A 221 -76.63 62.30 64.78
C LYS A 221 -76.37 60.97 64.05
N LYS A 222 -75.63 60.04 64.68
CA LYS A 222 -75.48 58.65 64.21
C LYS A 222 -76.20 57.71 65.18
N ARG A 223 -77.34 57.14 64.75
CA ARG A 223 -77.85 55.83 65.22
C ARG A 223 -79.12 55.30 64.52
N GLY A 224 -79.74 56.06 63.62
CA GLY A 224 -80.97 55.64 62.91
C GLY A 224 -80.77 55.15 61.46
N GLU A 225 -79.57 55.25 60.90
CA GLU A 225 -79.33 55.02 59.46
C GLU A 225 -79.05 53.54 59.10
N GLU A 226 -78.82 52.64 60.07
CA GLU A 226 -78.47 51.24 59.78
C GLU A 226 -79.69 50.36 59.45
N GLU A 227 -80.87 50.60 60.02
CA GLU A 227 -82.08 49.80 59.75
C GLU A 227 -82.75 50.14 58.40
N GLU A 228 -82.72 51.40 57.97
CA GLU A 228 -83.18 51.83 56.63
C GLU A 228 -82.30 51.24 55.52
N LEU A 229 -81.02 51.00 55.82
CA LEU A 229 -80.06 50.42 54.90
C LEU A 229 -80.26 48.90 54.71
N GLU A 230 -80.92 48.22 55.65
CA GLU A 230 -81.23 46.79 55.55
C GLU A 230 -82.48 46.52 54.68
N LYS A 231 -83.53 47.33 54.81
CA LYS A 231 -84.73 47.22 53.93
C LYS A 231 -84.41 47.51 52.47
N ALA A 232 -83.53 48.48 52.20
CA ALA A 232 -83.04 48.76 50.84
C ALA A 232 -82.21 47.59 50.26
N LYS A 233 -81.52 46.81 51.09
CA LYS A 233 -80.82 45.59 50.65
C LYS A 233 -81.79 44.48 50.26
N GLU A 234 -82.88 44.29 51.01
CA GLU A 234 -83.88 43.29 50.66
C GLU A 234 -84.63 43.61 49.35
N GLU A 235 -84.95 44.89 49.12
CA GLU A 235 -85.57 45.32 47.85
C GLU A 235 -84.62 45.19 46.66
N THR A 236 -83.33 45.46 46.86
CA THR A 236 -82.32 45.27 45.81
C THR A 236 -82.05 43.80 45.50
N GLU A 237 -82.14 42.90 46.48
CA GLU A 237 -82.09 41.45 46.25
C GLU A 237 -83.33 40.93 45.49
N LYS A 238 -84.55 41.38 45.82
CA LYS A 238 -85.76 41.03 45.03
C LYS A 238 -85.69 41.51 43.58
N LEU A 239 -85.14 42.71 43.35
CA LEU A 239 -84.91 43.22 42.00
C LEU A 239 -83.82 42.44 41.26
N ARG A 240 -82.78 41.94 41.97
CA ARG A 240 -81.78 41.03 41.39
C ARG A 240 -82.41 39.71 40.97
N GLU A 241 -83.22 39.08 41.81
CA GLU A 241 -83.92 37.84 41.45
C GLU A 241 -84.84 38.02 40.23
N ARG A 242 -85.58 39.14 40.16
CA ARG A 242 -86.40 39.48 38.99
C ARG A 242 -85.56 39.69 37.74
N LEU A 243 -84.40 40.33 37.88
CA LEU A 243 -83.46 40.56 36.80
C LEU A 243 -82.85 39.24 36.31
N ASP A 244 -82.54 38.30 37.21
CA ASP A 244 -82.02 36.97 36.88
C ASP A 244 -83.06 36.12 36.15
N VAL A 245 -84.33 36.18 36.56
CA VAL A 245 -85.44 35.53 35.85
C VAL A 245 -85.61 36.11 34.44
N LEU A 246 -85.58 37.45 34.31
CA LEU A 246 -85.65 38.10 32.99
C LEU A 246 -84.43 37.77 32.13
N GLN A 247 -83.22 37.67 32.71
CA GLN A 247 -82.03 37.22 31.99
C GLN A 247 -82.17 35.77 31.51
N LEU A 248 -82.76 34.88 32.32
CA LEU A 248 -83.06 33.50 31.92
C LEU A 248 -84.06 33.46 30.76
N ASP A 249 -85.10 34.30 30.79
CA ASP A 249 -86.09 34.37 29.72
C ASP A 249 -85.52 34.98 28.43
N VAL A 250 -84.67 36.00 28.53
CA VAL A 250 -83.90 36.52 27.40
C VAL A 250 -83.00 35.43 26.81
N LYS A 251 -82.31 34.63 27.64
CA LYS A 251 -81.51 33.48 27.17
C LYS A 251 -82.37 32.45 26.45
N LYS A 252 -83.55 32.09 27.00
CA LYS A 252 -84.49 31.14 26.38
C LYS A 252 -85.08 31.66 25.06
N LEU A 253 -85.40 32.95 24.97
CA LEU A 253 -85.90 33.56 23.74
C LEU A 253 -84.77 33.68 22.70
N THR A 254 -83.54 33.94 23.14
CA THR A 254 -82.37 33.98 22.25
C THR A 254 -82.06 32.59 21.69
N SER A 255 -82.15 31.53 22.50
CA SER A 255 -81.97 30.15 22.00
C SER A 255 -83.09 29.72 21.05
N LYS A 256 -84.36 30.03 21.38
CA LYS A 256 -85.48 29.78 20.45
C LYS A 256 -85.34 30.56 19.15
N LYS A 257 -84.89 31.81 19.20
CA LYS A 257 -84.64 32.62 18.00
C LYS A 257 -83.51 32.03 17.15
N SER A 258 -82.43 31.54 17.77
CA SER A 258 -81.36 30.82 17.05
C SER A 258 -81.90 29.55 16.41
N GLN A 259 -82.69 28.75 17.14
CA GLN A 259 -83.27 27.51 16.62
C GLN A 259 -84.20 27.75 15.42
N VAL A 260 -85.12 28.72 15.52
CA VAL A 260 -86.01 29.08 14.40
C VAL A 260 -85.22 29.64 13.21
N SER A 261 -84.14 30.38 13.46
CA SER A 261 -83.26 30.87 12.39
C SER A 261 -82.52 29.72 11.69
N GLU A 262 -82.08 28.70 12.45
CA GLU A 262 -81.44 27.51 11.92
C GLU A 262 -82.43 26.67 11.09
N ASP A 263 -83.64 26.44 11.61
CA ASP A 263 -84.71 25.72 10.91
C ASP A 263 -85.13 26.41 9.60
N SER A 264 -85.27 27.75 9.63
CA SER A 264 -85.54 28.55 8.42
C SER A 264 -84.42 28.41 7.39
N SER A 265 -83.15 28.42 7.84
CA SER A 265 -82.01 28.24 6.95
C SER A 265 -81.94 26.82 6.34
N ALA A 266 -82.42 25.81 7.08
CA ALA A 266 -82.50 24.43 6.62
C ALA A 266 -83.60 24.26 5.57
N GLU A 267 -84.79 24.83 5.80
CA GLU A 267 -85.89 24.82 4.82
C GLU A 267 -85.52 25.58 3.53
N GLU A 268 -84.81 26.72 3.63
CA GLU A 268 -84.30 27.44 2.46
C GLU A 268 -83.28 26.61 1.65
N ARG A 269 -82.48 25.76 2.30
CA ARG A 269 -81.59 24.82 1.60
C ARG A 269 -82.40 23.75 0.85
N ILE A 270 -83.38 23.14 1.52
CA ILE A 270 -84.25 22.12 0.91
C ILE A 270 -85.03 22.70 -0.27
N PHE A 271 -85.53 23.93 -0.13
CA PHE A 271 -86.24 24.62 -1.21
C PHE A 271 -85.32 24.86 -2.42
N ARG A 272 -84.08 25.33 -2.19
CA ARG A 272 -83.08 25.49 -3.27
C ARG A 272 -82.79 24.18 -3.97
N GLU A 273 -82.56 23.09 -3.22
CA GLU A 273 -82.34 21.76 -3.82
C GLU A 273 -83.55 21.30 -4.66
N LYS A 274 -84.77 21.50 -4.17
CA LYS A 274 -86.00 21.18 -4.92
C LYS A 274 -86.14 22.04 -6.18
N GLN A 275 -85.79 23.32 -6.11
CA GLN A 275 -85.81 24.24 -7.24
C GLN A 275 -84.78 23.84 -8.30
N GLU A 276 -83.56 23.48 -7.90
CA GLU A 276 -82.52 22.96 -8.80
C GLU A 276 -82.95 21.65 -9.45
N ARG A 277 -83.51 20.71 -8.67
CA ARG A 277 -84.07 19.45 -9.22
C ARG A 277 -85.20 19.73 -10.20
N SER A 278 -86.07 20.70 -9.93
CA SER A 278 -87.15 21.10 -10.83
C SER A 278 -86.59 21.75 -12.11
N SER A 279 -85.56 22.58 -12.00
CA SER A 279 -84.85 23.19 -13.12
C SER A 279 -84.19 22.13 -14.02
N ILE A 280 -83.52 21.15 -13.42
CA ILE A 280 -82.94 20.01 -14.15
C ILE A 280 -84.04 19.23 -14.86
N LYS A 281 -85.15 18.89 -14.18
CA LYS A 281 -86.28 18.18 -14.78
C LYS A 281 -86.88 18.94 -15.97
N LYS A 282 -87.07 20.26 -15.85
CA LYS A 282 -87.55 21.10 -16.96
C LYS A 282 -86.61 21.02 -18.16
N ARG A 283 -85.30 21.23 -17.94
CA ARG A 283 -84.29 21.07 -19.00
C ARG A 283 -84.29 19.67 -19.62
N THR A 284 -84.52 18.62 -18.83
CA THR A 284 -84.65 17.24 -19.33
C THR A 284 -85.90 17.07 -20.20
N TYR A 285 -87.05 17.63 -19.79
CA TYR A 285 -88.27 17.62 -20.61
C TYR A 285 -88.12 18.42 -21.90
N ASP A 286 -87.39 19.54 -21.86
CA ASP A 286 -87.11 20.37 -23.04
C ASP A 286 -86.22 19.64 -24.08
N LEU A 287 -85.39 18.68 -23.64
CA LEU A 287 -84.50 17.88 -24.50
C LEU A 287 -85.17 16.61 -25.07
N LEU A 288 -86.36 16.24 -24.58
CA LEU A 288 -87.10 15.02 -24.98
C LEU A 288 -87.65 15.05 -26.43
N PRO A 289 -88.18 16.19 -26.93
CA PRO A 289 -88.71 16.28 -28.30
C PRO A 289 -87.67 16.01 -29.39
N GLU A 290 -86.40 16.24 -29.08
CA GLU A 290 -85.24 16.01 -29.95
C GLU A 290 -84.33 14.90 -29.40
N SER A 291 -84.91 13.87 -28.76
CA SER A 291 -84.16 12.83 -28.05
C SER A 291 -83.16 12.08 -28.95
N ASP A 292 -83.59 11.60 -30.13
CA ASP A 292 -82.73 10.86 -31.05
C ASP A 292 -81.60 11.73 -31.65
N THR A 293 -81.89 12.99 -31.96
CA THR A 293 -80.88 13.92 -32.50
C THR A 293 -79.86 14.32 -31.44
N ASN A 294 -80.29 14.51 -30.19
CA ASN A 294 -79.41 14.79 -29.05
C ASN A 294 -78.56 13.59 -28.65
N LEU A 295 -79.12 12.37 -28.71
CA LEU A 295 -78.41 11.13 -28.41
C LEU A 295 -77.32 10.86 -29.47
N ASN A 296 -77.63 11.07 -30.76
CA ASN A 296 -76.65 10.99 -31.84
C ASN A 296 -75.51 12.02 -31.69
N LYS A 297 -75.81 13.27 -31.29
CA LYS A 297 -74.81 14.30 -31.01
C LYS A 297 -73.90 13.93 -29.83
N LEU A 298 -74.46 13.34 -28.78
CA LEU A 298 -73.68 12.87 -27.63
C LEU A 298 -72.82 11.65 -27.98
N GLN A 299 -73.36 10.72 -28.75
CA GLN A 299 -72.63 9.55 -29.22
C GLN A 299 -71.44 9.95 -30.10
N THR A 300 -71.64 10.89 -31.03
CA THR A 300 -70.53 11.46 -31.81
C THR A 300 -69.53 12.22 -30.95
N LEU A 301 -69.96 12.94 -29.91
CA LEU A 301 -69.04 13.58 -28.94
C LEU A 301 -68.20 12.54 -28.19
N VAL A 302 -68.83 11.45 -27.74
CA VAL A 302 -68.17 10.34 -27.05
C VAL A 302 -67.18 9.64 -27.99
N GLU A 303 -67.59 9.30 -29.22
CA GLU A 303 -66.70 8.72 -30.23
C GLU A 303 -65.53 9.64 -30.58
N ASN A 304 -65.77 10.95 -30.75
CA ASN A 304 -64.71 11.92 -30.99
C ASN A 304 -63.74 12.04 -29.79
N SER A 305 -64.25 11.96 -28.56
CA SER A 305 -63.41 11.98 -27.36
C SER A 305 -62.62 10.67 -27.18
N ALA A 306 -63.22 9.53 -27.49
CA ALA A 306 -62.57 8.22 -27.47
C ALA A 306 -61.47 8.14 -28.54
N GLN A 307 -61.74 8.62 -29.76
CA GLN A 307 -60.75 8.73 -30.83
C GLN A 307 -59.61 9.68 -30.42
N LYS A 308 -59.91 10.83 -29.79
CA LYS A 308 -58.87 11.71 -29.22
C LYS A 308 -58.02 10.99 -28.18
N LEU A 309 -58.61 10.25 -27.24
CA LEU A 309 -57.85 9.48 -26.23
C LEU A 309 -56.96 8.41 -26.86
N VAL A 310 -57.45 7.67 -27.85
CA VAL A 310 -56.63 6.69 -28.60
C VAL A 310 -55.47 7.38 -29.33
N SER A 311 -55.72 8.52 -29.96
CA SER A 311 -54.68 9.28 -30.65
C SER A 311 -53.59 9.76 -29.69
N LEU A 312 -53.98 10.28 -28.53
CA LEU A 312 -53.09 10.71 -27.44
C LEU A 312 -52.30 9.53 -26.87
N ALA A 313 -52.94 8.38 -26.65
CA ALA A 313 -52.26 7.17 -26.20
C ALA A 313 -51.20 6.71 -27.22
N SER A 314 -51.50 6.77 -28.52
CA SER A 314 -50.51 6.44 -29.56
C SER A 314 -49.33 7.43 -29.59
N GLN A 315 -49.61 8.73 -29.39
CA GLN A 315 -48.57 9.76 -29.31
C GLN A 315 -47.70 9.55 -28.07
N TRP A 316 -48.32 9.24 -26.93
CA TRP A 316 -47.62 8.92 -25.70
C TRP A 316 -46.72 7.68 -25.86
N GLU A 317 -47.22 6.61 -26.47
CA GLU A 317 -46.44 5.38 -26.62
C GLU A 317 -45.25 5.58 -27.57
N LYS A 318 -45.40 6.40 -28.63
CA LYS A 318 -44.29 6.82 -29.51
C LYS A 318 -43.17 7.52 -28.76
N HIS A 319 -43.46 8.27 -27.69
CA HIS A 319 -42.45 8.93 -26.86
C HIS A 319 -41.94 8.04 -25.72
N ARG A 320 -42.82 7.24 -25.11
CA ARG A 320 -42.50 6.39 -23.96
C ARG A 320 -41.55 5.24 -24.33
N VAL A 321 -41.76 4.59 -25.46
CA VAL A 321 -40.93 3.47 -25.93
C VAL A 321 -39.45 3.86 -26.07
N PRO A 322 -39.08 4.92 -26.82
CA PRO A 322 -37.67 5.31 -26.95
C PRO A 322 -37.07 5.79 -25.63
N LEU A 323 -37.85 6.42 -24.75
CA LEU A 323 -37.40 6.80 -23.40
C LEU A 323 -37.07 5.58 -22.54
N LEU A 324 -37.92 4.54 -22.55
CA LEU A 324 -37.67 3.28 -21.85
C LEU A 324 -36.46 2.54 -22.42
N GLU A 325 -36.28 2.56 -23.73
CA GLU A 325 -35.12 1.96 -24.39
C GLU A 325 -33.82 2.70 -24.05
N GLN A 326 -33.83 4.03 -24.05
CA GLN A 326 -32.72 4.84 -23.55
C GLN A 326 -32.41 4.55 -22.09
N PHE A 327 -33.43 4.40 -21.23
CA PHE A 327 -33.25 4.04 -19.83
C PHE A 327 -32.61 2.66 -19.66
N ARG A 328 -33.09 1.65 -20.40
CA ARG A 328 -32.51 0.30 -20.39
C ARG A 328 -31.06 0.32 -20.84
N ASN A 329 -30.78 0.98 -21.96
CA ASN A 329 -29.42 1.13 -22.50
C ASN A 329 -28.50 1.87 -21.52
N ALA A 330 -29.00 2.92 -20.85
CA ALA A 330 -28.23 3.63 -19.83
C ALA A 330 -27.94 2.75 -18.61
N LYS A 331 -28.93 1.98 -18.14
CA LYS A 331 -28.78 1.04 -17.02
C LYS A 331 -27.78 -0.06 -17.33
N GLU A 332 -27.84 -0.63 -18.53
CA GLU A 332 -26.88 -1.65 -18.99
C GLU A 332 -25.47 -1.08 -19.10
N ARG A 333 -25.30 0.09 -19.73
CA ARG A 333 -24.00 0.78 -19.80
C ARG A 333 -23.43 1.07 -18.41
N ASN A 334 -24.27 1.45 -17.46
CA ASN A 334 -23.82 1.70 -16.08
C ASN A 334 -23.37 0.40 -15.39
N SER A 335 -24.12 -0.70 -15.57
CA SER A 335 -23.73 -2.02 -15.06
C SER A 335 -22.41 -2.52 -15.67
N ASN A 336 -22.25 -2.37 -16.99
CA ASN A 336 -21.01 -2.74 -17.68
C ASN A 336 -19.82 -1.89 -17.20
N LYS A 337 -20.00 -0.57 -17.06
CA LYS A 337 -18.97 0.32 -16.49
C LYS A 337 -18.57 -0.09 -15.08
N ALA A 338 -19.53 -0.45 -14.22
CA ALA A 338 -19.24 -0.93 -12.88
C ALA A 338 -18.42 -2.24 -12.90
N SER A 339 -18.79 -3.20 -13.76
CA SER A 339 -18.03 -4.44 -13.95
C SER A 339 -16.62 -4.20 -14.48
N GLU A 340 -16.45 -3.34 -15.48
CA GLU A 340 -15.14 -2.98 -16.01
C GLU A 340 -14.27 -2.25 -14.97
N SER A 341 -14.87 -1.35 -14.19
CA SER A 341 -14.18 -0.67 -13.10
C SER A 341 -13.69 -1.68 -12.06
N GLN A 342 -14.53 -2.66 -11.70
CA GLN A 342 -14.15 -3.71 -10.76
C GLN A 342 -12.97 -4.54 -11.29
N LYS A 343 -13.01 -4.96 -12.56
CA LYS A 343 -11.90 -5.68 -13.21
C LYS A 343 -10.59 -4.87 -13.19
N LYS A 344 -10.67 -3.56 -13.43
CA LYS A 344 -9.50 -2.66 -13.36
C LYS A 344 -8.96 -2.56 -11.93
N VAL A 345 -9.83 -2.45 -10.93
CA VAL A 345 -9.43 -2.43 -9.52
C VAL A 345 -8.73 -3.73 -9.12
N ASP A 346 -9.26 -4.89 -9.55
CA ASP A 346 -8.65 -6.19 -9.26
C ASP A 346 -7.30 -6.37 -9.97
N ALA A 347 -7.17 -5.89 -11.21
CA ALA A 347 -5.89 -5.86 -11.91
C ALA A 347 -4.86 -4.96 -11.20
N VAL A 348 -5.26 -3.78 -10.74
CA VAL A 348 -4.38 -2.88 -9.96
C VAL A 348 -3.96 -3.53 -8.65
N ARG A 349 -4.87 -4.24 -7.98
CA ARG A 349 -4.57 -4.99 -6.75
C ARG A 349 -3.50 -6.05 -7.01
N GLY A 350 -3.65 -6.86 -8.05
CA GLY A 350 -2.67 -7.88 -8.43
C GLY A 350 -1.31 -7.28 -8.83
N LEU A 351 -1.29 -6.13 -9.52
CA LEU A 351 -0.04 -5.43 -9.83
C LEU A 351 0.65 -4.90 -8.58
N ARG A 352 -0.09 -4.36 -7.60
CA ARG A 352 0.48 -3.90 -6.32
C ARG A 352 1.09 -5.05 -5.52
N GLU A 353 0.44 -6.21 -5.53
CA GLU A 353 0.96 -7.42 -4.89
C GLU A 353 2.28 -7.87 -5.53
N LYS A 354 2.34 -7.92 -6.87
CA LYS A 354 3.59 -8.22 -7.59
C LYS A 354 4.71 -7.21 -7.32
N VAL A 355 4.38 -5.92 -7.22
CA VAL A 355 5.37 -4.88 -6.88
C VAL A 355 5.93 -5.10 -5.47
N ARG A 356 5.08 -5.51 -4.52
CA ARG A 356 5.53 -5.86 -3.16
C ARG A 356 6.46 -7.09 -3.20
N GLU A 357 6.06 -8.16 -3.88
CA GLU A 357 6.86 -9.39 -4.01
C GLU A 357 8.24 -9.11 -4.63
N LEU A 358 8.27 -8.40 -5.77
CA LEU A 358 9.53 -8.01 -6.42
C LEU A 358 10.38 -7.10 -5.54
N GLY A 359 9.75 -6.23 -4.75
CA GLY A 359 10.43 -5.35 -3.79
C GLY A 359 11.07 -6.13 -2.63
N GLU A 360 10.43 -7.19 -2.15
CA GLU A 360 10.98 -8.09 -1.12
C GLU A 360 12.14 -8.92 -1.68
N GLU A 361 11.99 -9.48 -2.89
CA GLU A 361 13.08 -10.19 -3.58
C GLU A 361 14.30 -9.30 -3.82
N ALA A 362 14.09 -8.06 -4.25
CA ALA A 362 15.19 -7.11 -4.47
C ALA A 362 15.96 -6.86 -3.18
N ARG A 363 15.27 -6.63 -2.05
CA ARG A 363 15.92 -6.45 -0.74
C ARG A 363 16.68 -7.69 -0.29
N SER A 364 16.12 -8.87 -0.49
CA SER A 364 16.80 -10.13 -0.16
C SER A 364 18.08 -10.32 -0.98
N LYS A 365 18.02 -10.03 -2.29
CA LYS A 365 19.19 -10.08 -3.18
C LYS A 365 20.25 -9.03 -2.82
N GLU A 366 19.83 -7.82 -2.46
CA GLU A 366 20.73 -6.76 -1.99
C GLU A 366 21.46 -7.16 -0.70
N GLN A 367 20.75 -7.76 0.25
CA GLN A 367 21.34 -8.28 1.49
C GLN A 367 22.34 -9.40 1.21
N LEU A 368 21.99 -10.36 0.35
CA LEU A 368 22.89 -11.43 -0.04
C LEU A 368 24.13 -10.88 -0.76
N HIS A 369 23.96 -9.92 -1.66
CA HIS A 369 25.06 -9.26 -2.35
C HIS A 369 26.00 -8.56 -1.36
N SER A 370 25.45 -7.83 -0.39
CA SER A 370 26.22 -7.17 0.67
C SER A 370 27.00 -8.17 1.52
N GLN A 371 26.38 -9.30 1.89
CA GLN A 371 27.06 -10.39 2.60
C GLN A 371 28.20 -10.99 1.77
N LEU A 372 27.95 -11.30 0.49
CA LEU A 372 28.97 -11.84 -0.41
C LEU A 372 30.12 -10.86 -0.65
N LEU A 373 29.86 -9.55 -0.72
CA LEU A 373 30.90 -8.53 -0.81
C LEU A 373 31.75 -8.50 0.46
N ALA A 374 31.13 -8.56 1.64
CA ALA A 374 31.85 -8.61 2.92
C ALA A 374 32.71 -9.87 3.05
N GLU A 375 32.24 -11.02 2.56
CA GLU A 375 33.03 -12.25 2.50
C GLU A 375 34.15 -12.17 1.47
N TYR A 376 33.87 -11.59 0.29
CA TYR A 376 34.86 -11.37 -0.75
C TYR A 376 35.99 -10.43 -0.31
N GLU A 377 35.69 -9.43 0.52
CA GLU A 377 36.72 -8.56 1.12
C GLU A 377 37.62 -9.28 2.12
N LYS A 378 37.11 -10.32 2.81
CA LYS A 378 37.92 -11.14 3.72
C LYS A 378 38.88 -12.07 2.98
N VAL A 379 38.58 -12.42 1.73
CA VAL A 379 39.48 -13.24 0.91
C VAL A 379 40.63 -12.36 0.43
N THR A 380 41.87 -12.81 0.68
CA THR A 380 43.07 -12.11 0.22
C THR A 380 43.06 -12.03 -1.31
N LYS A 381 43.02 -10.80 -1.82
CA LYS A 381 42.83 -10.48 -3.26
C LYS A 381 44.13 -10.56 -4.07
N ASP A 382 45.23 -10.90 -3.42
CA ASP A 382 46.58 -10.85 -4.01
C ASP A 382 46.84 -12.00 -4.99
N ILE A 383 46.03 -13.06 -4.95
CA ILE A 383 46.23 -14.26 -5.77
C ILE A 383 45.08 -14.41 -6.76
N ASN A 384 45.33 -13.95 -7.99
CA ASN A 384 44.41 -14.08 -9.11
C ASN A 384 44.03 -15.55 -9.35
N ARG A 385 42.77 -15.82 -9.75
CA ARG A 385 42.28 -17.16 -10.13
C ARG A 385 43.21 -17.89 -11.10
N SER A 386 43.85 -17.15 -12.01
CA SER A 386 44.84 -17.66 -12.96
C SER A 386 46.09 -18.23 -12.29
N ALA A 387 46.51 -17.69 -11.14
CA ALA A 387 47.62 -18.22 -10.35
C ALA A 387 47.25 -19.56 -9.69
N TYR A 388 46.05 -19.67 -9.09
CA TYR A 388 45.54 -20.95 -8.59
C TYR A 388 45.41 -22.00 -9.71
N THR A 389 44.87 -21.59 -10.85
CA THR A 389 44.72 -22.48 -12.01
C THR A 389 46.08 -22.97 -12.52
N ARG A 390 47.08 -22.08 -12.63
CA ARG A 390 48.46 -22.47 -12.99
C ARG A 390 49.07 -23.43 -11.98
N ARG A 391 48.96 -23.14 -10.68
CA ARG A 391 49.47 -24.01 -9.62
C ARG A 391 48.79 -25.40 -9.64
N ILE A 392 47.48 -25.46 -9.87
CA ILE A 392 46.78 -26.74 -10.03
C ILE A 392 47.29 -27.50 -11.26
N MET A 393 47.49 -26.82 -12.38
CA MET A 393 48.05 -27.44 -13.59
C MET A 393 49.48 -27.94 -13.39
N GLU A 394 50.30 -27.21 -12.65
CA GLU A 394 51.65 -27.64 -12.24
C GLU A 394 51.60 -28.89 -11.35
N ILE A 395 50.71 -28.91 -10.34
CA ILE A 395 50.49 -30.08 -9.49
C ILE A 395 50.07 -31.28 -10.33
N ILE A 396 49.12 -31.11 -11.27
CA ILE A 396 48.69 -32.18 -12.19
C ILE A 396 49.88 -32.65 -13.04
N GLY A 397 50.71 -31.73 -13.54
CA GLY A 397 51.93 -32.06 -14.27
C GLY A 397 52.90 -32.91 -13.43
N ASN A 398 53.10 -32.54 -12.17
CA ASN A 398 53.96 -33.28 -11.24
C ASN A 398 53.39 -34.66 -10.92
N ILE A 399 52.08 -34.79 -10.70
CA ILE A 399 51.42 -36.09 -10.49
C ILE A 399 51.61 -37.01 -11.70
N ARG A 400 51.54 -36.47 -12.92
CA ARG A 400 51.81 -37.26 -14.13
C ARG A 400 53.26 -37.74 -14.19
N LYS A 401 54.23 -36.86 -13.93
CA LYS A 401 55.65 -37.25 -13.86
C LYS A 401 55.90 -38.33 -12.81
N GLN A 402 55.35 -38.16 -11.61
CA GLN A 402 55.43 -39.17 -10.55
C GLN A 402 54.83 -40.50 -10.98
N LYS A 403 53.69 -40.49 -11.68
CA LYS A 403 53.08 -41.73 -12.21
C LYS A 403 53.98 -42.43 -13.22
N ASP A 404 54.62 -41.67 -14.11
CA ASP A 404 55.55 -42.23 -15.11
C ASP A 404 56.81 -42.81 -14.44
N GLU A 405 57.34 -42.14 -13.42
CA GLU A 405 58.44 -42.64 -12.59
C GLU A 405 58.05 -43.91 -11.82
N ILE A 406 56.87 -43.95 -11.21
CA ILE A 406 56.34 -45.15 -10.55
C ILE A 406 56.23 -46.31 -11.55
N ASN A 407 55.71 -46.06 -12.74
CA ASN A 407 55.62 -47.09 -13.79
C ASN A 407 57.02 -47.61 -14.19
N LYS A 408 58.02 -46.74 -14.26
CA LYS A 408 59.41 -47.12 -14.50
C LYS A 408 59.93 -48.04 -13.38
N VAL A 409 59.76 -47.64 -12.11
CA VAL A 409 60.15 -48.46 -10.95
C VAL A 409 59.43 -49.82 -10.95
N ILE A 410 58.15 -49.85 -11.34
CA ILE A 410 57.38 -51.11 -11.46
C ILE A 410 57.97 -52.01 -12.55
N ASN A 411 58.35 -51.45 -13.70
CA ASN A 411 58.93 -52.23 -14.79
C ASN A 411 60.32 -52.77 -14.41
N ASP A 412 61.14 -51.95 -13.77
CA ASP A 412 62.45 -52.35 -13.26
C ASP A 412 62.30 -53.46 -12.20
N THR A 413 61.34 -53.32 -11.28
CA THR A 413 61.00 -54.36 -10.29
C THR A 413 60.54 -55.65 -10.95
N LYS A 414 59.73 -55.57 -12.02
CA LYS A 414 59.30 -56.76 -12.78
C LYS A 414 60.46 -57.42 -13.52
N ALA A 415 61.39 -56.63 -14.07
CA ALA A 415 62.59 -57.14 -14.72
C ALA A 415 63.49 -57.89 -13.71
N LEU A 416 63.78 -57.26 -12.58
CA LEU A 416 64.56 -57.86 -11.50
C LEU A 416 63.92 -59.15 -10.97
N LYS A 417 62.59 -59.18 -10.77
CA LYS A 417 61.87 -60.42 -10.41
C LYS A 417 62.03 -61.53 -11.47
N LYS A 418 62.01 -61.20 -12.77
CA LYS A 418 62.24 -62.18 -13.83
C LYS A 418 63.69 -62.70 -13.81
N GLU A 419 64.66 -61.82 -13.57
CA GLU A 419 66.07 -62.21 -13.45
C GLU A 419 66.30 -63.13 -12.26
N ILE A 420 65.73 -62.81 -11.08
CA ILE A 420 65.77 -63.68 -9.90
C ILE A 420 65.19 -65.06 -10.24
N ASN A 421 63.99 -65.13 -10.83
CA ASN A 421 63.37 -66.40 -11.18
C ASN A 421 64.18 -67.19 -12.23
N MET A 422 64.78 -66.50 -13.20
CA MET A 422 65.63 -67.13 -14.21
C MET A 422 66.91 -67.70 -13.58
N LEU A 423 67.55 -66.97 -12.67
CA LEU A 423 68.74 -67.41 -11.95
C LEU A 423 68.42 -68.56 -10.99
N ALA A 424 67.33 -68.47 -10.23
CA ALA A 424 66.85 -69.56 -9.37
C ALA A 424 66.57 -70.84 -10.19
N GLY A 425 65.87 -70.74 -11.31
CA GLY A 425 65.63 -71.89 -12.19
C GLY A 425 66.88 -72.39 -12.94
N ARG A 426 67.91 -71.56 -13.11
CA ARG A 426 69.23 -72.01 -13.63
C ARG A 426 70.00 -72.76 -12.53
N LEU A 427 69.98 -72.26 -11.30
CA LEU A 427 70.61 -72.89 -10.14
C LEU A 427 70.03 -74.28 -9.91
N ASP A 428 68.70 -74.40 -9.86
CA ASP A 428 67.99 -75.66 -9.63
C ASP A 428 68.30 -76.74 -10.70
N ARG A 429 68.27 -76.36 -11.98
CA ARG A 429 68.64 -77.27 -13.08
C ARG A 429 70.12 -77.69 -13.04
N SER A 430 71.02 -76.74 -12.80
CA SER A 430 72.46 -77.03 -12.71
C SER A 430 72.77 -77.93 -11.51
N PHE A 431 72.10 -77.70 -10.38
CA PHE A 431 72.23 -78.54 -9.19
C PHE A 431 71.70 -79.94 -9.45
N THR A 432 70.52 -80.09 -10.05
CA THR A 432 69.94 -81.42 -10.41
C THR A 432 70.89 -82.23 -11.27
N VAL A 433 71.50 -81.63 -12.30
CA VAL A 433 72.47 -82.32 -13.16
C VAL A 433 73.73 -82.71 -12.38
N ALA A 434 74.26 -81.84 -11.53
CA ALA A 434 75.43 -82.14 -10.71
C ALA A 434 75.12 -83.25 -9.68
N ASP A 435 73.96 -83.19 -9.02
CA ASP A 435 73.48 -84.19 -8.06
C ASP A 435 73.35 -85.56 -8.72
N GLU A 436 72.69 -85.65 -9.88
CA GLU A 436 72.54 -86.90 -10.64
C GLU A 436 73.89 -87.50 -11.08
N LEU A 437 74.78 -86.69 -11.64
CA LEU A 437 76.09 -87.16 -12.12
C LEU A 437 76.95 -87.69 -10.97
N ILE A 438 77.09 -86.90 -9.90
CA ILE A 438 77.91 -87.28 -8.74
C ILE A 438 77.28 -88.46 -7.99
N PHE A 439 75.94 -88.54 -7.90
CA PHE A 439 75.25 -89.66 -7.28
C PHE A 439 75.48 -90.98 -8.04
N ARG A 440 75.52 -90.96 -9.37
CA ARG A 440 75.83 -92.14 -10.18
C ARG A 440 77.25 -92.65 -9.93
N ASP A 441 78.22 -91.75 -9.85
CA ASP A 441 79.63 -92.10 -9.61
C ASP A 441 79.90 -92.47 -8.14
N ALA A 442 79.16 -91.90 -7.18
CA ALA A 442 79.22 -92.24 -5.76
C ALA A 442 78.81 -93.69 -5.42
N LYS A 443 78.10 -94.37 -6.34
CA LYS A 443 77.81 -95.81 -6.22
C LYS A 443 79.04 -96.68 -6.50
N ARG A 444 80.02 -96.17 -7.24
CA ARG A 444 81.18 -96.92 -7.73
C ARG A 444 82.45 -96.61 -6.95
N ASP A 445 82.66 -95.33 -6.61
CA ASP A 445 83.90 -94.86 -6.00
C ASP A 445 83.67 -94.17 -4.63
N GLU A 446 84.50 -94.53 -3.64
CA GLU A 446 84.45 -93.93 -2.29
C GLU A 446 84.82 -92.44 -2.29
N THR A 447 85.70 -92.02 -3.20
CA THR A 447 86.03 -90.60 -3.42
C THR A 447 84.80 -89.82 -3.92
N SER A 448 84.06 -90.38 -4.87
CA SER A 448 82.82 -89.80 -5.40
C SER A 448 81.71 -89.75 -4.36
N ARG A 449 81.68 -90.71 -3.42
CA ARG A 449 80.78 -90.68 -2.27
C ARG A 449 81.09 -89.54 -1.30
N ARG A 450 82.37 -89.23 -1.07
CA ARG A 450 82.78 -88.05 -0.29
C ARG A 450 82.42 -86.75 -1.01
N ALA A 451 82.63 -86.69 -2.33
CA ALA A 451 82.23 -85.55 -3.16
C ALA A 451 80.70 -85.33 -3.15
N TYR A 452 79.90 -86.39 -3.17
CA TYR A 452 78.43 -86.31 -3.06
C TYR A 452 78.00 -85.67 -1.74
N LYS A 453 78.58 -86.11 -0.61
CA LYS A 453 78.31 -85.50 0.70
C LYS A 453 78.68 -84.02 0.73
N LEU A 454 79.83 -83.65 0.15
CA LEU A 454 80.26 -82.26 0.06
C LEU A 454 79.35 -81.41 -0.85
N LEU A 455 78.81 -81.97 -1.93
CA LEU A 455 77.84 -81.30 -2.79
C LEU A 455 76.52 -81.05 -2.05
N ALA A 456 76.03 -82.05 -1.32
CA ALA A 456 74.80 -81.92 -0.53
C ALA A 456 74.95 -80.90 0.60
N THR A 457 76.09 -80.90 1.31
CA THR A 457 76.38 -79.87 2.33
C THR A 457 76.49 -78.48 1.69
N LEU A 458 77.18 -78.35 0.55
CA LEU A 458 77.30 -77.07 -0.15
C LEU A 458 75.93 -76.50 -0.55
N HIS A 459 75.02 -77.35 -1.06
CA HIS A 459 73.68 -76.92 -1.41
C HIS A 459 72.86 -76.52 -0.19
N SER A 460 72.95 -77.27 0.92
CA SER A 460 72.32 -76.90 2.19
C SER A 460 72.82 -75.56 2.69
N ASP A 461 74.14 -75.37 2.76
CA ASP A 461 74.78 -74.13 3.22
C ASP A 461 74.40 -72.94 2.33
N CYS A 462 74.39 -73.11 1.00
CA CYS A 462 73.94 -72.07 0.08
C CYS A 462 72.44 -71.75 0.25
N SER A 463 71.60 -72.75 0.51
CA SER A 463 70.18 -72.54 0.79
C SER A 463 69.96 -71.78 2.09
N GLU A 464 70.72 -72.10 3.13
CA GLU A 464 70.72 -71.37 4.41
C GLU A 464 71.16 -69.91 4.23
N VAL A 465 72.20 -69.67 3.41
CA VAL A 465 72.65 -68.31 3.09
C VAL A 465 71.56 -67.51 2.36
N VAL A 466 70.86 -68.11 1.38
CA VAL A 466 69.74 -67.45 0.69
C VAL A 466 68.63 -67.11 1.68
N GLN A 467 68.26 -68.04 2.57
CA GLN A 467 67.25 -67.80 3.60
C GLN A 467 67.65 -66.66 4.55
N MET A 468 68.90 -66.65 5.04
CA MET A 468 69.40 -65.56 5.90
C MET A 468 69.36 -64.20 5.21
N ILE A 469 69.64 -64.14 3.90
CA ILE A 469 69.54 -62.89 3.12
C ILE A 469 68.08 -62.43 3.01
N GLU A 470 67.13 -63.35 2.78
CA GLU A 470 65.69 -63.04 2.72
C GLU A 470 65.15 -62.55 4.07
N GLU A 471 65.53 -63.20 5.17
CA GLU A 471 65.19 -62.82 6.55
C GLU A 471 65.80 -61.45 6.89
N THR A 472 67.08 -61.24 6.58
CA THR A 472 67.72 -59.93 6.74
C THR A 472 66.97 -58.85 5.97
N GLY A 473 66.56 -59.13 4.73
CA GLY A 473 65.75 -58.21 3.92
C GLY A 473 64.35 -57.96 4.49
N ALA A 474 63.75 -58.90 5.23
CA ALA A 474 62.50 -58.71 5.95
C ALA A 474 62.71 -57.80 7.18
N THR A 475 63.73 -58.08 8.00
CA THR A 475 64.07 -57.27 9.17
C THR A 475 64.42 -55.83 8.79
N VAL A 476 65.17 -55.61 7.71
CA VAL A 476 65.50 -54.25 7.23
C VAL A 476 64.24 -53.47 6.83
N ARG A 477 63.25 -54.13 6.22
CA ARG A 477 61.95 -53.50 5.90
C ARG A 477 61.17 -53.16 7.17
N GLU A 478 61.11 -54.06 8.13
CA GLU A 478 60.45 -53.83 9.43
C GLU A 478 61.12 -52.68 10.21
N ILE A 479 62.46 -52.63 10.24
CA ILE A 479 63.19 -51.51 10.84
C ILE A 479 62.77 -50.19 10.21
N ARG A 480 62.72 -50.13 8.88
CA ARG A 480 62.32 -48.92 8.16
C ARG A 480 60.86 -48.52 8.43
N ASP A 481 59.94 -49.48 8.49
CA ASP A 481 58.54 -49.21 8.79
C ASP A 481 58.37 -48.66 10.22
N LEU A 482 59.15 -49.19 11.18
CA LEU A 482 59.20 -48.68 12.56
C LEU A 482 59.83 -47.28 12.62
N GLU A 483 60.90 -47.02 11.86
CA GLU A 483 61.51 -45.70 11.73
C GLU A 483 60.50 -44.67 11.19
N GLU A 484 59.72 -45.02 10.16
CA GLU A 484 58.68 -44.15 9.59
C GLU A 484 57.55 -43.87 10.61
N GLN A 485 57.16 -44.88 11.39
CA GLN A 485 56.19 -44.70 12.49
C GLN A 485 56.73 -43.74 13.56
N ILE A 486 58.01 -43.88 13.95
CA ILE A 486 58.66 -42.97 14.90
C ILE A 486 58.67 -41.54 14.34
N GLU A 487 59.02 -41.37 13.07
CA GLU A 487 59.05 -40.06 12.43
C GLU A 487 57.64 -39.44 12.40
N SER A 488 56.62 -40.22 12.03
CA SER A 488 55.22 -39.78 12.02
C SER A 488 54.72 -39.35 13.41
N GLU A 489 55.03 -40.12 14.46
CA GLU A 489 54.64 -39.78 15.83
C GLU A 489 55.42 -38.56 16.36
N SER A 490 56.70 -38.44 16.03
CA SER A 490 57.51 -37.28 16.40
C SER A 490 57.00 -35.98 15.74
N ALA A 491 56.57 -36.05 14.47
CA ALA A 491 56.04 -34.91 13.72
C ALA A 491 54.74 -34.36 14.31
N LYS A 492 53.96 -35.19 15.03
CA LYS A 492 52.70 -34.75 15.68
C LYS A 492 52.92 -33.77 16.84
N ASN A 493 54.18 -33.55 17.28
CA ASN A 493 54.55 -32.57 18.31
C ASN A 493 53.63 -32.60 19.55
N VAL A 494 53.22 -33.82 19.96
CA VAL A 494 52.23 -34.02 21.03
C VAL A 494 52.71 -33.42 22.35
N GLY A 495 54.01 -33.46 22.63
CA GLY A 495 54.62 -32.82 23.80
C GLY A 495 54.39 -31.30 23.84
N ALA A 496 54.76 -30.58 22.78
CA ALA A 496 54.56 -29.14 22.69
C ALA A 496 53.07 -28.74 22.75
N ASN A 497 52.19 -29.55 22.13
CA ASN A 497 50.75 -29.35 22.20
C ASN A 497 50.20 -29.55 23.61
N LEU A 498 50.65 -30.59 24.33
CA LEU A 498 50.27 -30.84 25.73
C LEU A 498 50.79 -29.76 26.67
N GLU A 499 52.01 -29.25 26.45
CA GLU A 499 52.55 -28.12 27.22
C GLU A 499 51.72 -26.86 27.04
N ARG A 500 51.32 -26.56 25.80
CA ARG A 500 50.45 -25.42 25.50
C ARG A 500 49.07 -25.56 26.15
N ILE A 501 48.41 -26.71 26.01
CA ILE A 501 47.11 -26.98 26.65
C ILE A 501 47.24 -26.88 28.18
N SER A 502 48.34 -27.38 28.74
CA SER A 502 48.60 -27.30 30.18
C SER A 502 48.82 -25.85 30.64
N ALA A 503 49.48 -25.02 29.83
CA ALA A 503 49.65 -23.60 30.10
C ALA A 503 48.30 -22.85 30.05
N ASP A 504 47.49 -23.07 29.01
CA ASP A 504 46.17 -22.46 28.87
C ASP A 504 45.24 -22.86 30.03
N LEU A 505 45.25 -24.13 30.44
CA LEU A 505 44.47 -24.62 31.58
C LEU A 505 44.90 -23.97 32.90
N ARG A 506 46.22 -23.75 33.11
CA ARG A 506 46.71 -23.01 34.27
C ARG A 506 46.24 -21.56 34.25
N GLN A 507 46.28 -20.90 33.09
CA GLN A 507 45.79 -19.53 32.93
C GLN A 507 44.28 -19.44 33.24
N MET A 508 43.47 -20.34 32.67
CA MET A 508 42.02 -20.40 32.92
C MET A 508 41.71 -20.59 34.41
N LYS A 509 42.48 -21.43 35.11
CA LYS A 509 42.35 -21.62 36.56
C LYS A 509 42.73 -20.37 37.34
N GLN A 510 43.79 -19.66 36.94
CA GLN A 510 44.20 -18.40 37.57
C GLN A 510 43.14 -17.31 37.38
N GLU A 511 42.60 -17.17 36.16
CA GLU A 511 41.52 -16.23 35.86
C GLU A 511 40.23 -16.58 36.63
N SER A 512 39.85 -17.85 36.68
CA SER A 512 38.69 -18.31 37.46
C SER A 512 38.84 -18.03 38.96
N ALA A 513 40.04 -18.26 39.51
CA ALA A 513 40.35 -17.94 40.91
C ALA A 513 40.33 -16.42 41.15
N ALA A 514 40.86 -15.62 40.23
CA ALA A 514 40.83 -14.16 40.30
C ALA A 514 39.39 -13.61 40.25
N LEU A 515 38.55 -14.14 39.37
CA LEU A 515 37.13 -13.78 39.27
C LEU A 515 36.36 -14.16 40.54
N THR A 516 36.63 -15.34 41.10
CA THR A 516 36.03 -15.79 42.36
C THR A 516 36.45 -14.89 43.53
N ALA A 517 37.73 -14.51 43.58
CA ALA A 517 38.23 -13.55 44.57
C ALA A 517 37.60 -12.15 44.42
N GLN A 518 37.35 -11.69 43.18
CA GLN A 518 36.65 -10.44 42.92
C GLN A 518 35.16 -10.50 43.31
N LEU A 519 34.49 -11.63 43.09
CA LEU A 519 33.12 -11.87 43.54
C LEU A 519 33.02 -11.84 45.06
N ASN A 520 33.94 -12.53 45.76
CA ASN A 520 33.98 -12.55 47.22
C ASN A 520 34.31 -11.20 47.85
N LYS A 521 34.96 -10.27 47.13
CA LYS A 521 35.20 -8.89 47.59
C LYS A 521 34.01 -7.93 47.39
N LYS A 522 33.01 -8.32 46.58
CA LYS A 522 31.82 -7.52 46.30
C LYS A 522 30.60 -7.92 47.16
N SER A 523 30.66 -9.06 47.83
CA SER A 523 29.75 -9.43 48.93
C SER A 523 30.33 -8.95 50.25
#